data_AF-A0A9X2KSS2-F1
#
_entry.id   AF-A0A9X2KSS2-F1
#
_cell.length_a   1.000
_cell.length_b   1.000
_cell.length_c   1.000
_cell.angle_alpha   90.00
_cell.angle_beta   90.00
_cell.angle_gamma   90.00
#
_symmetry.space_group_name_H-M   'P 1'
#
loop_
_entity.id
_entity.type
_entity.pdbx_description
1 polymer ?
#
loop_
_entity_poly.entity_id
_entity_poly.type
_entity_poly.pdbx_seq_one_letter_code
_entity_poly.pdbx_strand_id
1 'polypeptide(L)' 'MPTFKFASLAEFIAMDGHGVYVWSCTLIALIILSALVIHPLWLQRGQKQKIRTRLQLQRSQAKRHERTSSPQQVK' A
#
# COMPACT_ATOMS: atom_id res chain seq x y z
N MET A 1 -29.37 45.34 -4.48
CA MET A 1 -28.18 44.78 -5.15
C MET A 1 -27.80 43.48 -4.44
N PRO A 2 -27.99 42.29 -5.02
CA PRO A 2 -27.53 41.07 -4.37
C PRO A 2 -25.99 41.01 -4.52
N THR A 3 -25.27 41.21 -3.42
CA THR A 3 -23.83 41.00 -3.37
C THR A 3 -23.57 39.50 -3.21
N PHE A 4 -22.81 38.92 -4.13
CA PHE A 4 -22.39 37.53 -4.08
C PHE A 4 -21.64 37.25 -2.77
N LYS A 5 -22.29 36.59 -1.79
CA LYS A 5 -21.75 36.29 -0.45
C LYS A 5 -20.84 35.06 -0.41
N PHE A 6 -20.05 34.87 -1.46
CA PHE A 6 -19.00 33.85 -1.51
C PHE A 6 -17.83 34.44 -2.31
N ALA A 7 -17.06 35.33 -1.69
CA ALA A 7 -15.97 36.02 -2.39
C ALA A 7 -14.75 35.11 -2.61
N SER A 8 -14.63 33.97 -1.90
CA SER A 8 -13.53 33.02 -2.14
C SER A 8 -13.69 31.70 -1.37
N LEU A 9 -13.06 30.61 -1.84
CA LEU A 9 -12.78 29.41 -1.04
C LEU A 9 -12.06 29.75 0.28
N ALA A 10 -11.32 30.87 0.32
CA ALA A 10 -10.61 31.33 1.51
C ALA A 10 -11.56 31.76 2.63
N GLU A 11 -12.74 32.31 2.31
CA GLU A 11 -13.76 32.70 3.30
C GLU A 11 -14.50 31.47 3.88
N PHE A 12 -14.62 30.40 3.10
CA PHE A 12 -15.13 29.09 3.54
C PHE A 12 -14.10 28.34 4.40
N ILE A 13 -12.81 28.47 4.08
CA ILE A 13 -11.69 27.94 4.89
C ILE A 13 -11.46 28.78 6.15
N ALA A 14 -11.77 30.08 6.11
CA ALA A 14 -11.58 31.01 7.23
C ALA A 14 -12.87 31.27 8.00
N MET A 15 -13.94 30.50 7.76
CA MET A 15 -15.28 30.66 8.35
C MET A 15 -15.17 31.04 9.83
N ASP A 16 -15.32 32.34 10.10
CA ASP A 16 -15.31 32.98 11.41
C ASP A 16 -14.13 32.59 12.34
N GLY A 17 -12.93 32.37 11.78
CA GLY A 17 -11.69 32.10 12.53
C GLY A 17 -11.48 30.65 13.01
N HIS A 18 -12.43 29.75 12.75
CA HIS A 18 -12.37 28.36 13.26
C HIS A 18 -11.90 27.34 12.22
N GLY A 19 -11.87 27.70 10.95
CA GLY A 19 -11.53 26.74 9.91
C GLY A 19 -10.09 26.24 9.97
N VAL A 20 -9.13 27.02 10.50
CA VAL A 20 -7.75 26.53 10.72
C VAL A 20 -7.73 25.26 11.59
N TYR A 21 -8.59 25.17 12.62
CA TYR A 21 -8.70 23.99 13.47
C TYR A 21 -9.30 22.80 12.72
N VAL A 22 -10.39 23.02 11.97
CA VAL A 22 -11.05 21.96 11.21
C VAL A 22 -10.10 21.40 10.17
N TRP A 23 -9.46 22.26 9.38
CA TRP A 23 -8.50 21.85 8.35
C TRP A 23 -7.27 21.19 8.94
N SER A 24 -6.78 21.62 10.11
CA SER A 24 -5.69 20.94 10.81
C SER A 24 -6.09 19.52 11.23
N CYS A 25 -7.26 19.35 11.85
CA CYS A 25 -7.79 18.04 12.22
C CYS A 25 -8.01 17.14 10.99
N THR A 26 -8.58 17.70 9.91
CA THR A 26 -8.78 16.99 8.64
C THR A 26 -7.45 16.58 8.02
N LEU A 27 -6.46 17.48 8.00
CA LEU A 27 -5.14 17.20 7.44
C LEU A 27 -4.42 16.11 8.23
N ILE A 28 -4.43 16.20 9.57
CA ILE A 28 -3.83 15.20 10.45
C ILE A 28 -4.52 13.84 10.26
N ALA A 29 -5.85 13.80 10.25
CA ALA A 29 -6.60 12.57 10.03
C ALA A 29 -6.30 11.95 8.65
N LEU A 30 -6.20 12.77 7.61
CA LEU A 30 -5.90 12.35 6.24
C LEU A 30 -4.46 11.82 6.13
N ILE A 31 -3.50 12.45 6.81
CA ILE A 31 -2.11 11.96 6.93
C ILE A 31 -2.08 10.59 7.60
N ILE A 32 -2.77 10.41 8.74
CA ILE A 32 -2.80 9.14 9.47
C ILE A 32 -3.45 8.05 8.62
N LEU A 33 -4.59 8.32 7.99
CA LEU A 33 -5.26 7.40 7.07
C LEU A 33 -4.35 7.02 5.91
N SER A 34 -3.69 7.99 5.29
CA SER A 34 -2.77 7.76 4.18
C SER A 34 -1.57 6.93 4.63
N ALA A 35 -0.98 7.23 5.77
CA ALA A 35 0.12 6.46 6.34
C ALA A 35 -0.31 5.01 6.62
N LEU A 36 -1.52 4.80 7.17
CA LEU A 36 -2.07 3.49 7.45
C LEU A 36 -2.38 2.69 6.18
N VAL A 37 -2.67 3.35 5.05
CA VAL A 37 -2.87 2.69 3.75
C VAL A 37 -1.54 2.42 3.05
N ILE A 38 -0.58 3.36 3.12
CA ILE A 38 0.74 3.23 2.50
C ILE A 38 1.55 2.13 3.18
N HIS A 39 1.49 2.02 4.51
CA HIS A 39 2.22 1.03 5.29
C HIS A 39 1.98 -0.44 4.83
N PRO A 40 0.74 -0.95 4.73
CA PRO A 40 0.47 -2.30 4.24
C PRO A 40 0.80 -2.45 2.75
N LEU A 41 0.61 -1.41 1.93
CA LEU A 41 0.98 -1.44 0.51
C LEU A 41 2.49 -1.60 0.31
N TRP A 42 3.30 -0.91 1.11
CA TRP A 42 4.75 -1.05 1.11
C TRP A 42 5.18 -2.43 1.59
N LEU A 43 4.59 -2.94 2.67
CA LEU A 43 4.94 -4.24 3.22
C LEU A 43 4.55 -5.39 2.27
N GLN A 44 3.40 -5.28 1.59
CA GLN A 44 2.97 -6.27 0.59
C GLN A 44 3.92 -6.37 -0.61
N ARG A 45 4.55 -5.27 -1.02
CA ARG A 45 5.55 -5.30 -2.10
C ARG A 45 6.76 -6.17 -1.74
N GLY A 46 7.20 -6.16 -0.48
CA GLY A 46 8.33 -6.98 -0.02
C GLY A 46 8.04 -8.48 0.07
N GLN A 47 6.78 -8.86 0.33
CA GLN A 47 6.42 -10.27 0.56
C GLN A 47 6.32 -11.09 -0.74
N LYS A 48 5.93 -10.47 -1.87
CA LYS A 48 5.84 -11.15 -3.18
C LYS A 48 7.20 -11.66 -3.67
N GLN A 49 8.28 -10.93 -3.37
CA GLN A 49 9.64 -11.33 -3.73
C GLN A 49 10.03 -12.65 -3.05
N LYS A 50 9.73 -12.78 -1.75
CA LYS A 50 10.10 -13.96 -0.94
C LYS A 50 9.37 -15.24 -1.39
N ILE A 51 8.09 -15.11 -1.79
CA ILE A 51 7.30 -16.25 -2.26
C ILE A 51 7.85 -16.78 -3.59
N ARG A 52 8.21 -15.90 -4.53
CA ARG A 52 8.77 -16.29 -5.83
C ARG A 52 10.08 -17.07 -5.68
N THR A 53 10.99 -16.59 -4.82
CA THR A 53 12.26 -17.27 -4.57
C THR A 53 12.06 -18.66 -3.96
N ARG A 54 11.14 -18.82 -2.99
CA ARG A 54 10.84 -20.12 -2.38
C ARG A 54 10.25 -21.11 -3.39
N LEU A 55 9.36 -20.65 -4.28
CA LEU A 55 8.75 -21.51 -5.29
C LEU A 55 9.78 -22.03 -6.32
N GLN A 56 10.76 -21.19 -6.70
CA GLN A 56 11.83 -21.61 -7.61
C GLN A 56 12.75 -22.68 -7.00
N LEU A 57 13.07 -22.55 -5.72
CA LEU A 57 13.89 -23.53 -4.99
C LEU A 57 13.19 -24.87 -4.87
N GLN A 58 11.90 -24.89 -4.50
CA GLN A 58 11.12 -26.14 -4.39
C GLN A 58 11.00 -26.88 -5.72
N ARG A 59 10.77 -26.17 -6.83
CA ARG A 59 10.74 -26.77 -8.18
C ARG A 59 12.06 -27.46 -8.53
N SER A 60 13.18 -26.88 -8.11
CA SER A 60 14.52 -27.45 -8.37
C SER A 60 14.76 -28.72 -7.53
N GLN A 61 14.24 -28.76 -6.30
CA GLN A 61 14.35 -29.93 -5.43
C GLN A 61 13.43 -31.08 -5.88
N ALA A 62 12.20 -30.79 -6.33
CA ALA A 62 11.29 -31.80 -6.88
C ALA A 62 11.90 -32.52 -8.10
N LYS A 63 12.51 -31.76 -9.02
CA LYS A 63 13.23 -32.33 -10.18
C LYS A 63 14.45 -33.16 -9.78
N ARG A 64 15.11 -32.82 -8.67
CA ARG A 64 16.24 -33.60 -8.15
C ARG A 64 15.76 -34.91 -7.51
N HIS A 65 14.66 -34.87 -6.75
CA HIS A 65 14.06 -36.07 -6.18
C HIS A 65 13.64 -37.07 -7.25
N GLU A 66 13.00 -36.62 -8.34
CA GLU A 66 12.66 -37.50 -9.49
C GLU A 66 13.90 -38.09 -10.18
N ARG A 67 15.02 -37.35 -10.24
CA ARG A 67 16.30 -37.86 -10.78
C ARG A 67 16.96 -38.89 -9.87
N THR A 68 16.85 -38.73 -8.56
CA THR A 68 17.42 -39.69 -7.59
C THR A 68 16.51 -40.88 -7.31
N SER A 69 15.19 -40.78 -7.55
CA SER A 69 14.22 -41.87 -7.42
C SER A 69 13.92 -42.59 -8.74
N SER A 70 14.71 -42.35 -9.80
CA SER A 70 14.84 -43.28 -10.92
C SER A 70 16.09 -44.16 -10.73
N PRO A 71 16.06 -45.18 -9.84
CA PRO A 71 16.92 -46.33 -10.03
C PRO A 71 16.38 -47.08 -11.26
N GLN A 72 17.27 -47.52 -12.15
CA GLN A 72 16.99 -48.24 -13.40
C GLN A 72 16.60 -47.40 -14.61
N GLN A 73 17.60 -47.05 -15.44
CA GLN A 73 17.54 -47.31 -16.89
C GLN A 73 18.88 -46.97 -17.57
N VAL A 74 19.93 -47.73 -17.27
CA VAL A 74 21.05 -48.07 -18.18
C VAL A 74 21.65 -49.36 -17.61
N LYS A 75 21.01 -50.51 -17.82
CA LYS A 75 21.35 -51.52 -18.84
C LYS A 75 22.84 -51.83 -18.95
#